data_AF-A0A2T5M9V5-F1
#
_entry.id   AF-A0A2T5M9V5-F1
#
_cell.length_a   1.000
_cell.length_b   1.000
_cell.length_c   1.000
_cell.angle_alpha   90.00
_cell.angle_beta   90.00
_cell.angle_gamma   90.00
#
_symmetry.space_group_name_H-M   'P 1'
#
loop_
_entity.id
_entity.type
_entity.pdbx_description
1 polymer ?
#
loop_
_entity_poly.entity_id
_entity_poly.type
_entity_poly.pdbx_seq_one_letter_code
_entity_poly.pdbx_strand_id
1 'polypeptide(L)'
;MAANARYEPAPQRDSLEDREYTQPPPSYQATAEEPRTEDDNVPDDFKFGGTVAEATLPIRMQFIRKVYAILTVQLLLTTVMSTISFFSDSYRHWIQSNFWLMMVSVFGALGFLFVTYWKRKSYPANLLFLSAFTILEAYSISVVTSFYDARIVVQALILTLGIFVALTLFACQTKYDFTNWMPYLFGALWFLILFGFVSFMLPFNSTVELIYGGIAALIFSGYILVDTQLVMRHYHVEEEIAASISLYLDILNLFLAILRILNSQSNN
;
A
#
# COMPACT_ATOMS: atom_id res chain seq x y z
N MET A 1 -56.41 -57.74 30.94
CA MET A 1 -56.68 -56.57 31.80
C MET A 1 -56.33 -55.32 31.00
N ALA A 2 -57.33 -54.59 30.51
CA ALA A 2 -57.12 -53.34 29.77
C ALA A 2 -56.93 -52.18 30.76
N ALA A 3 -55.87 -51.40 30.59
CA ALA A 3 -55.61 -50.22 31.41
C ALA A 3 -56.52 -49.07 30.97
N ASN A 4 -57.37 -48.60 31.88
CA ASN A 4 -58.19 -47.41 31.67
C ASN A 4 -57.29 -46.16 31.70
N ALA A 5 -56.98 -45.59 30.53
CA ALA A 5 -56.39 -44.26 30.47
C ALA A 5 -57.47 -43.24 30.84
N ARG A 6 -57.37 -42.63 32.03
CA ARG A 6 -58.20 -41.49 32.42
C ARG A 6 -57.82 -40.30 31.52
N TYR A 7 -58.80 -39.70 30.87
CA TYR A 7 -58.63 -38.43 30.17
C TYR A 7 -58.42 -37.33 31.21
N GLU A 8 -57.27 -36.68 31.19
CA GLU A 8 -56.97 -35.50 32.00
C GLU A 8 -57.17 -34.26 31.13
N PRO A 9 -58.09 -33.33 31.48
CA PRO A 9 -58.33 -32.15 30.67
C PRO A 9 -57.08 -31.27 30.64
N ALA A 10 -56.74 -30.75 29.45
CA ALA A 10 -55.61 -29.84 29.30
C ALA A 10 -55.82 -28.58 30.16
N PRO A 11 -54.78 -28.11 30.88
CA PRO A 11 -54.88 -26.89 31.67
C PRO A 11 -55.26 -25.72 30.76
N GLN A 12 -56.42 -25.13 31.00
CA GLN A 12 -56.85 -23.87 30.38
C GLN A 12 -56.11 -22.74 31.09
N ARG A 13 -54.83 -22.57 30.78
CA ARG A 13 -54.06 -21.38 31.19
C ARG A 13 -54.17 -20.36 30.06
N ASP A 14 -54.95 -19.30 30.26
CA ASP A 14 -54.99 -18.22 29.30
C ASP A 14 -53.72 -17.39 29.41
N SER A 15 -52.90 -17.39 28.36
CA SER A 15 -51.64 -16.66 28.30
C SER A 15 -51.79 -15.13 28.44
N LEU A 16 -53.03 -14.65 28.41
CA LEU A 16 -53.42 -13.26 28.63
C LEU A 16 -53.58 -12.88 30.11
N GLU A 17 -53.83 -13.85 31.00
CA GLU A 17 -54.04 -13.56 32.43
C GLU A 17 -52.74 -13.31 33.20
N ASP A 18 -51.60 -13.81 32.70
CA ASP A 18 -50.28 -13.71 33.37
C ASP A 18 -49.44 -12.48 32.95
N ARG A 19 -49.90 -11.70 31.97
CA ARG A 19 -49.13 -10.56 31.45
C ARG A 19 -49.66 -9.25 32.00
N GLU A 20 -49.33 -8.97 33.26
CA GLU A 20 -49.34 -7.59 33.76
C GLU A 20 -48.24 -6.81 33.04
N TYR A 21 -48.61 -6.15 31.94
CA TYR A 21 -47.75 -5.16 31.29
C TYR A 21 -47.62 -3.95 32.21
N THR A 22 -46.65 -3.99 33.14
CA THR A 22 -46.38 -2.94 34.13
C THR A 22 -45.84 -1.66 33.52
N GLN A 23 -45.42 -1.70 32.25
CA GLN A 23 -44.95 -0.54 31.51
C GLN A 23 -45.58 -0.48 30.12
N PRO A 24 -45.95 0.73 29.64
CA PRO A 24 -46.36 0.89 28.26
C PRO A 24 -45.21 0.49 27.33
N PRO A 25 -45.51 -0.06 26.14
CA PRO A 25 -44.47 -0.37 25.17
C PRO A 25 -43.64 0.88 24.86
N PRO A 26 -42.33 0.73 24.63
CA PRO A 26 -41.46 1.87 24.34
C PRO A 26 -42.03 2.69 23.17
N SER A 27 -42.07 4.01 23.34
CA SER A 27 -42.51 4.92 22.27
C SER A 27 -41.64 4.74 21.03
N TYR A 28 -42.19 4.88 19.82
CA TYR A 28 -41.42 4.79 18.57
C TYR A 28 -40.18 5.70 18.51
N GLN A 29 -40.16 6.78 19.32
CA GLN A 29 -39.00 7.67 19.45
C GLN A 29 -37.91 7.14 20.39
N ALA A 30 -38.23 6.20 21.29
CA ALA A 30 -37.26 5.56 22.17
C ALA A 30 -36.41 4.50 21.44
N THR A 31 -36.91 4.01 20.31
CA THR A 31 -36.22 3.12 19.35
C THR A 31 -35.81 3.87 18.08
N ALA A 32 -35.55 5.18 18.17
CA ALA A 32 -34.83 5.90 17.12
C ALA A 32 -33.37 5.40 17.07
N GLU A 33 -33.20 4.15 16.63
CA GLU A 33 -31.94 3.61 16.15
C GLU A 33 -31.46 4.50 15.01
N GLU A 34 -30.14 4.56 14.84
CA GLU A 34 -29.53 5.30 13.73
C GLU A 34 -30.22 4.94 12.40
N PRO A 35 -30.32 5.90 11.45
CA PRO A 35 -30.94 5.62 10.16
C PRO A 35 -30.28 4.39 9.54
N ARG A 36 -31.08 3.35 9.26
CA ARG A 36 -30.56 2.08 8.73
C ARG A 36 -29.77 2.32 7.45
N THR A 37 -28.58 1.74 7.38
CA THR A 37 -27.74 1.77 6.17
C THR A 37 -28.03 0.56 5.29
N GLU A 38 -27.68 0.63 4.00
CA GLU A 38 -27.96 -0.44 3.02
C GLU A 38 -27.34 -1.80 3.43
N ASP A 39 -26.26 -1.78 4.21
CA ASP A 39 -25.50 -2.96 4.64
C ASP A 39 -25.93 -3.52 6.01
N ASP A 40 -26.92 -2.94 6.70
CA ASP A 40 -27.32 -3.35 8.06
C ASP A 40 -27.98 -4.74 8.11
N ASN A 41 -28.59 -5.16 7.00
CA ASN A 41 -29.26 -6.47 6.89
C ASN A 41 -28.33 -7.58 6.39
N VAL A 42 -27.07 -7.25 6.09
CA VAL A 42 -26.08 -8.20 5.57
C VAL A 42 -25.26 -8.73 6.75
N PRO A 43 -25.21 -10.06 6.98
CA PRO A 43 -24.33 -10.61 8.01
C PRO A 43 -22.86 -10.26 7.70
N ASP A 44 -22.04 -10.04 8.73
CA ASP A 44 -20.67 -9.54 8.58
C ASP A 44 -19.79 -10.39 7.65
N ASP A 45 -19.98 -11.71 7.65
CA ASP A 45 -19.27 -12.64 6.78
C ASP A 45 -19.48 -12.36 5.27
N PHE A 46 -20.63 -11.76 4.90
CA PHE A 46 -20.95 -11.40 3.51
C PHE A 46 -20.53 -9.97 3.16
N LYS A 47 -20.09 -9.18 4.13
CA LYS A 47 -19.57 -7.83 3.87
C LYS A 47 -18.17 -7.87 3.26
N PHE A 48 -17.43 -8.96 3.51
CA PHE A 48 -16.14 -9.25 2.90
C PHE A 48 -16.34 -10.04 1.60
N GLY A 49 -15.77 -9.56 0.51
CA GLY A 49 -15.69 -10.28 -0.76
C GLY A 49 -14.34 -10.99 -0.93
N GLY A 50 -14.20 -11.78 -2.01
CA GLY A 50 -12.91 -12.38 -2.39
C GLY A 50 -11.87 -11.33 -2.83
N THR A 51 -12.33 -10.14 -3.22
CA THR A 51 -11.50 -8.99 -3.57
C THR A 51 -12.04 -7.69 -2.97
N VAL A 52 -11.23 -6.64 -2.97
CA VAL A 52 -11.64 -5.29 -2.57
C VAL A 52 -12.80 -4.78 -3.42
N ALA A 53 -12.91 -5.14 -4.71
CA ALA A 53 -14.05 -4.70 -5.52
C ALA A 53 -15.40 -5.24 -5.01
N GLU A 54 -15.40 -6.44 -4.43
CA GLU A 54 -16.58 -7.18 -3.98
C GLU A 54 -17.00 -6.83 -2.54
N ALA A 55 -16.12 -6.20 -1.76
CA ALA A 55 -16.42 -5.80 -0.39
C ALA A 55 -17.38 -4.59 -0.32
N THR A 56 -18.07 -4.44 0.80
CA THR A 56 -18.92 -3.26 1.07
C THR A 56 -18.11 -1.96 1.06
N LEU A 57 -18.75 -0.85 0.67
CA LEU A 57 -18.10 0.46 0.58
C LEU A 57 -17.28 0.87 1.83
N PRO A 58 -17.79 0.74 3.08
CA PRO A 58 -17.00 1.09 4.26
C PRO A 58 -15.71 0.26 4.38
N ILE A 59 -15.75 -1.04 4.08
CA ILE A 59 -14.59 -1.95 4.15
C ILE A 59 -13.55 -1.57 3.08
N ARG A 60 -14.01 -1.27 1.85
CA ARG A 60 -13.14 -0.80 0.76
C ARG A 60 -12.40 0.48 1.12
N MET A 61 -13.12 1.45 1.66
CA MET A 61 -12.53 2.73 2.07
C MET A 61 -11.56 2.57 3.24
N GLN A 62 -11.82 1.62 4.15
CA GLN A 62 -10.90 1.28 5.24
C GLN A 62 -9.61 0.65 4.70
N PHE A 63 -9.71 -0.29 3.77
CA PHE A 63 -8.55 -0.90 3.11
C PHE A 63 -7.69 0.15 2.41
N ILE A 64 -8.29 0.97 1.54
CA ILE A 64 -7.59 2.03 0.80
C ILE A 64 -6.91 2.99 1.79
N ARG A 65 -7.61 3.42 2.84
CA ARG A 65 -7.03 4.29 3.87
C ARG A 65 -5.80 3.65 4.54
N LYS A 66 -5.86 2.37 4.88
CA LYS A 66 -4.71 1.65 5.47
C LYS A 66 -3.52 1.62 4.51
N VAL A 67 -3.73 1.26 3.25
CA VAL A 67 -2.67 1.19 2.23
C VAL A 67 -1.96 2.54 2.10
N TYR A 68 -2.72 3.62 1.90
CA TYR A 68 -2.14 4.96 1.73
C TYR A 68 -1.58 5.55 3.03
N ALA A 69 -2.10 5.17 4.20
CA ALA A 69 -1.51 5.55 5.49
C ALA A 69 -0.13 4.91 5.69
N ILE A 70 -0.01 3.60 5.43
CA ILE A 70 1.27 2.89 5.47
C ILE A 70 2.24 3.55 4.48
N LEU A 71 1.83 3.71 3.22
CA LEU A 71 2.63 4.34 2.18
C LEU A 71 3.14 5.73 2.59
N THR A 72 2.26 6.56 3.17
CA THR A 72 2.64 7.91 3.64
C THR A 72 3.70 7.85 4.71
N VAL A 73 3.58 6.94 5.69
CA VAL A 73 4.60 6.73 6.73
C VAL A 73 5.93 6.29 6.12
N GLN A 74 5.89 5.39 5.13
CA GLN A 74 7.11 4.95 4.43
C GLN A 74 7.80 6.10 3.71
N LEU A 75 7.06 6.93 2.95
CA LEU A 75 7.62 8.08 2.25
C LEU A 75 8.15 9.16 3.19
N LEU A 76 7.46 9.42 4.31
CA LEU A 76 7.92 10.36 5.33
C LEU A 76 9.22 9.88 5.98
N LEU A 77 9.31 8.59 6.33
CA LEU A 77 10.52 8.00 6.90
C LEU A 77 11.71 8.17 5.94
N THR A 78 11.51 7.85 4.65
CA THR A 78 12.53 7.99 3.61
C THR A 78 12.96 9.44 3.41
N THR A 79 12.00 10.36 3.42
CA THR A 79 12.27 11.81 3.32
C THR A 79 13.08 12.29 4.51
N VAL A 80 12.70 11.92 5.74
CA VAL A 80 13.42 12.29 6.96
C VAL A 80 14.85 11.74 6.95
N MET A 81 15.03 10.45 6.64
CA MET A 81 16.35 9.83 6.56
C MET A 81 17.25 10.52 5.52
N SER A 82 16.72 10.78 4.32
CA SER A 82 17.46 11.48 3.26
C SER A 82 17.80 12.91 3.68
N THR A 83 16.90 13.59 4.37
CA THR A 83 17.08 14.97 4.84
C THR A 83 18.22 15.10 5.86
N ILE A 84 18.39 14.11 6.74
CA ILE A 84 19.51 14.08 7.70
C ILE A 84 20.87 14.09 6.98
N SER A 85 20.96 13.47 5.79
CA SER A 85 22.18 13.49 4.96
C SER A 85 22.56 14.86 4.43
N PHE A 86 21.61 15.80 4.30
CA PHE A 86 21.89 17.16 3.83
C PHE A 86 22.21 18.14 4.96
N PHE A 87 21.74 17.88 6.18
CA PHE A 87 21.97 18.78 7.32
C PHE A 87 23.14 18.37 8.21
N SER A 88 23.61 17.13 8.12
CA SER A 88 24.71 16.62 8.93
C SER A 88 25.86 16.11 8.06
N ASP A 89 26.92 16.92 7.94
CA ASP A 89 28.14 16.54 7.23
C ASP A 89 28.78 15.28 7.81
N SER A 90 28.71 15.11 9.13
CA SER A 90 29.23 13.91 9.81
C SER A 90 28.47 12.65 9.38
N TYR A 91 27.14 12.70 9.36
CA TYR A 91 26.33 11.57 8.89
C TYR A 91 26.55 11.31 7.39
N ARG A 92 26.60 12.36 6.57
CA ARG A 92 26.90 12.26 5.13
C ARG A 92 28.24 11.58 4.87
N HIS A 93 29.31 12.02 5.52
CA HIS A 93 30.62 11.39 5.39
C HIS A 93 30.62 9.94 5.88
N TRP A 94 29.90 9.64 6.96
CA TRP A 94 29.81 8.29 7.49
C TRP A 94 29.10 7.32 6.52
N ILE A 95 27.94 7.68 5.98
CA ILE A 95 27.21 6.83 5.03
C ILE A 95 27.95 6.63 3.71
N GLN A 96 28.70 7.65 3.24
CA GLN A 96 29.48 7.59 2.00
C GLN A 96 30.76 6.77 2.16
N SER A 97 31.40 6.81 3.34
CA SER A 97 32.63 6.03 3.60
C SER A 97 32.35 4.56 3.91
N ASN A 98 31.16 4.23 4.43
CA ASN A 98 30.79 2.87 4.81
C ASN A 98 29.89 2.19 3.77
N PHE A 99 30.39 2.05 2.54
CA PHE A 99 29.63 1.44 1.43
C PHE A 99 29.08 0.04 1.74
N TRP A 100 29.77 -0.73 2.60
CA TRP A 100 29.29 -2.05 3.03
C TRP A 100 27.90 -2.00 3.70
N LEU A 101 27.57 -0.90 4.40
CA LEU A 101 26.25 -0.70 5.00
C LEU A 101 25.18 -0.53 3.93
N MET A 102 25.49 0.10 2.80
CA MET A 102 24.56 0.16 1.67
C MET A 102 24.25 -1.24 1.14
N MET A 103 25.26 -2.10 1.03
CA MET A 103 25.05 -3.50 0.62
C MET A 103 24.18 -4.26 1.63
N VAL A 104 24.48 -4.15 2.93
CA VAL A 104 23.64 -4.73 3.98
C VAL A 104 22.21 -4.22 3.90
N SER A 105 22.03 -2.94 3.60
CA SER A 105 20.70 -2.34 3.48
C SER A 105 19.92 -2.86 2.28
N VAL A 106 20.53 -2.92 1.09
CA VAL A 106 19.89 -3.42 -0.12
C VAL A 106 19.54 -4.90 -0.01
N PHE A 107 20.49 -5.75 0.40
CA PHE A 107 20.24 -7.19 0.57
C PHE A 107 19.32 -7.48 1.75
N GLY A 108 19.41 -6.69 2.82
CA GLY A 108 18.51 -6.78 3.96
C GLY A 108 17.09 -6.38 3.58
N ALA A 109 16.89 -5.30 2.82
CA ALA A 109 15.58 -4.90 2.31
C ALA A 109 14.98 -6.01 1.44
N LEU A 110 15.75 -6.61 0.52
CA LEU A 110 15.30 -7.76 -0.27
C LEU A 110 14.92 -8.98 0.60
N GLY A 111 15.70 -9.26 1.64
CA GLY A 111 15.41 -10.33 2.61
C GLY A 111 14.12 -10.08 3.38
N PHE A 112 13.94 -8.86 3.92
CA PHE A 112 12.73 -8.48 4.64
C PHE A 112 11.52 -8.37 3.71
N LEU A 113 11.68 -8.04 2.44
CA LEU A 113 10.62 -8.12 1.43
C LEU A 113 10.09 -9.55 1.32
N PHE A 114 10.98 -10.53 1.17
CA PHE A 114 10.59 -11.95 1.09
C PHE A 114 9.93 -12.44 2.39
N VAL A 115 10.49 -12.09 3.54
CA VAL A 115 9.93 -12.46 4.85
C VAL A 115 8.56 -11.82 5.06
N THR A 116 8.40 -10.55 4.67
CA THR A 116 7.10 -9.85 4.76
C THR A 116 6.07 -10.51 3.86
N TYR A 117 6.45 -10.93 2.64
CA TYR A 117 5.56 -11.68 1.76
C TYR A 117 5.16 -13.04 2.36
N TRP A 118 6.10 -13.79 2.92
CA TRP A 118 5.81 -15.07 3.57
C TRP A 118 4.90 -14.88 4.80
N LYS A 119 5.20 -13.89 5.64
CA LYS A 119 4.45 -13.61 6.87
C LYS A 119 3.30 -12.62 6.68
N ARG A 120 2.84 -12.37 5.44
CA ARG A 120 1.85 -11.32 5.13
C ARG A 120 0.55 -11.41 5.94
N LYS A 121 0.09 -12.62 6.28
CA LYS A 121 -1.13 -12.88 7.07
C LYS A 121 -0.90 -12.98 8.59
N SER A 122 0.34 -12.82 9.06
CA SER A 122 0.70 -12.98 10.48
C SER A 122 0.81 -11.62 11.17
N TYR A 123 -0.29 -11.12 11.70
CA TYR A 123 -0.31 -9.90 12.51
C TYR A 123 0.15 -10.18 13.96
N PRO A 124 0.97 -9.33 14.60
CA PRO A 124 1.56 -8.07 14.12
C PRO A 124 2.97 -8.23 13.48
N ALA A 125 3.45 -9.47 13.30
CA ALA A 125 4.80 -9.73 12.79
C ALA A 125 5.03 -9.14 11.38
N ASN A 126 4.00 -9.15 10.54
CA ASN A 126 4.02 -8.54 9.21
C ASN A 126 4.38 -7.04 9.23
N LEU A 127 3.88 -6.28 10.21
CA LEU A 127 4.23 -4.86 10.38
C LEU A 127 5.66 -4.65 10.85
N LEU A 128 6.18 -5.55 11.70
CA LEU A 128 7.57 -5.48 12.14
C LEU A 128 8.52 -5.72 10.95
N PHE A 129 8.26 -6.75 10.14
CA PHE A 129 9.07 -7.01 8.95
C PHE A 129 8.95 -5.90 7.90
N LEU A 130 7.74 -5.34 7.72
CA LEU A 130 7.52 -4.17 6.87
C LEU A 130 8.32 -2.96 7.36
N SER A 131 8.36 -2.71 8.67
CA SER A 131 9.11 -1.59 9.24
C SER A 131 10.62 -1.75 9.02
N ALA A 132 11.14 -2.97 9.19
CA ALA A 132 12.54 -3.28 8.92
C ALA A 132 12.87 -3.10 7.44
N PHE A 133 12.03 -3.64 6.54
CA PHE A 133 12.14 -3.39 5.10
C PHE A 133 12.19 -1.89 4.78
N THR A 134 11.26 -1.11 5.34
CA THR A 134 11.15 0.32 5.06
C THR A 134 12.37 1.10 5.58
N ILE A 135 12.88 0.78 6.77
CA ILE A 135 14.07 1.44 7.34
C ILE A 135 15.29 1.18 6.46
N LEU A 136 15.49 -0.06 6.02
CA LEU A 136 16.61 -0.41 5.15
C LEU A 136 16.47 0.24 3.77
N GLU A 137 15.28 0.26 3.20
CA GLU A 137 15.06 0.95 1.93
C GLU A 137 15.28 2.47 2.06
N ALA A 138 14.74 3.08 3.12
CA ALA A 138 14.94 4.50 3.43
C ALA A 138 16.42 4.86 3.60
N TYR A 139 17.19 3.98 4.26
CA TYR A 139 18.64 4.14 4.38
C TYR A 139 19.34 4.07 3.01
N SER A 140 18.98 3.09 2.16
CA SER A 140 19.54 2.97 0.80
C SER A 140 19.29 4.24 -0.02
N ILE A 141 18.07 4.77 0.03
CA ILE A 141 17.71 6.03 -0.66
C ILE A 141 18.48 7.23 -0.08
N SER A 142 18.65 7.29 1.25
CA SER A 142 19.47 8.32 1.90
C SER A 142 20.94 8.30 1.42
N VAL A 143 21.54 7.10 1.31
CA VAL A 143 22.89 6.94 0.76
C VAL A 143 22.95 7.44 -0.68
N VAL A 144 22.03 7.02 -1.54
CA VAL A 144 21.99 7.43 -2.96
C VAL A 144 21.86 8.94 -3.07
N THR A 145 20.88 9.54 -2.40
CA THR A 145 20.60 10.98 -2.47
C THR A 145 21.74 11.84 -1.91
N SER A 146 22.55 11.31 -0.99
CA SER A 146 23.72 12.01 -0.45
C SER A 146 24.79 12.35 -1.51
N PHE A 147 24.79 11.66 -2.65
CA PHE A 147 25.69 11.92 -3.79
C PHE A 147 25.16 12.98 -4.77
N TYR A 148 23.95 13.48 -4.57
CA TYR A 148 23.32 14.49 -5.42
C TYR A 148 23.25 15.84 -4.71
N ASP A 149 23.09 16.91 -5.49
CA ASP A 149 22.80 18.23 -4.95
C ASP A 149 21.40 18.26 -4.33
N ALA A 150 21.27 18.86 -3.14
CA ALA A 150 20.01 18.91 -2.39
C ALA A 150 18.88 19.58 -3.20
N ARG A 151 19.19 20.58 -4.05
CA ARG A 151 18.19 21.24 -4.90
C ARG A 151 17.62 20.27 -5.93
N ILE A 152 18.47 19.46 -6.55
CA ILE A 152 18.06 18.45 -7.54
C ILE A 152 17.19 17.40 -6.85
N VAL A 153 17.57 16.96 -5.65
CA VAL A 153 16.81 15.98 -4.87
C VAL A 153 15.41 16.48 -4.51
N VAL A 154 15.30 17.73 -4.05
CA VAL A 154 13.99 18.34 -3.74
C VAL A 154 13.13 18.51 -5.00
N GLN A 155 13.72 18.94 -6.12
CA GLN A 155 13.00 19.04 -7.40
C GLN A 155 12.48 17.68 -7.86
N ALA A 156 13.30 16.63 -7.79
CA ALA A 156 12.90 15.27 -8.12
C ALA A 156 11.74 14.80 -7.23
N LEU A 157 11.83 15.02 -5.92
CA LEU A 157 10.78 14.67 -4.97
C LEU A 157 9.43 15.33 -5.32
N ILE A 158 9.43 16.64 -5.58
CA ILE A 158 8.21 17.39 -5.92
C ILE A 158 7.59 16.86 -7.21
N LEU A 159 8.41 16.62 -8.25
CA LEU A 159 7.94 16.06 -9.52
C LEU A 159 7.36 14.66 -9.36
N THR A 160 8.05 13.77 -8.61
CA THR A 160 7.56 12.42 -8.36
C THR A 160 6.22 12.44 -7.63
N LEU A 161 6.09 13.23 -6.57
CA LEU A 161 4.82 13.32 -5.82
C LEU A 161 3.70 13.90 -6.69
N GLY A 162 3.99 14.92 -7.51
CA GLY A 162 3.04 15.47 -8.46
C GLY A 162 2.56 14.45 -9.50
N ILE A 163 3.49 13.71 -10.10
CA ILE A 163 3.18 12.65 -11.07
C ILE A 163 2.39 11.52 -10.40
N PHE A 164 2.82 11.06 -9.22
CA PHE A 164 2.13 10.02 -8.47
C PHE A 164 0.68 10.42 -8.17
N VAL A 165 0.44 11.60 -7.61
CA VAL A 165 -0.93 12.09 -7.31
C VAL A 165 -1.76 12.19 -8.59
N ALA A 166 -1.21 12.75 -9.67
CA ALA A 166 -1.91 12.89 -10.94
C ALA A 166 -2.30 11.53 -11.55
N LEU A 167 -1.36 10.57 -11.57
CA LEU A 167 -1.59 9.23 -12.10
C LEU A 167 -2.55 8.43 -11.23
N THR A 168 -2.42 8.51 -9.91
CA THR A 168 -3.37 7.87 -8.98
C THR A 168 -4.78 8.41 -9.20
N LEU A 169 -4.97 9.73 -9.25
CA LEU A 169 -6.29 10.32 -9.52
C LEU A 169 -6.85 9.88 -10.87
N PHE A 170 -6.01 9.84 -11.90
CA PHE A 170 -6.40 9.37 -13.23
C PHE A 170 -6.79 7.88 -13.22
N ALA A 171 -6.01 7.03 -12.57
CA ALA A 171 -6.29 5.60 -12.41
C ALA A 171 -7.61 5.35 -11.68
N CYS A 172 -7.93 6.18 -10.67
CA CYS A 172 -9.20 6.12 -9.93
C CYS A 172 -10.43 6.49 -10.77
N GLN A 173 -10.28 7.43 -11.70
CA GLN A 173 -11.41 7.96 -12.48
C GLN A 173 -11.62 7.24 -13.80
N THR A 174 -10.55 6.67 -14.37
CA THR A 174 -10.60 6.07 -15.70
C THR A 174 -11.39 4.75 -15.72
N LYS A 175 -12.11 4.55 -16.83
CA LYS A 175 -12.77 3.29 -17.16
C LYS A 175 -11.84 2.30 -17.87
N TYR A 176 -10.69 2.79 -18.36
CA TYR A 176 -9.69 1.93 -18.99
C TYR A 176 -9.06 1.00 -17.95
N ASP A 177 -8.93 -0.27 -18.30
CA ASP A 177 -8.34 -1.29 -17.42
C ASP A 177 -6.85 -1.45 -17.71
N PHE A 178 -6.03 -0.73 -16.94
CA PHE A 178 -4.58 -0.80 -16.99
C PHE A 178 -4.04 -2.12 -16.49
N THR A 179 -4.78 -2.93 -15.73
CA THR A 179 -4.25 -4.20 -15.18
C THR A 179 -3.79 -5.17 -16.28
N ASN A 180 -4.34 -5.06 -17.49
CA ASN A 180 -3.88 -5.77 -18.68
C ASN A 180 -2.44 -5.43 -19.12
N TRP A 181 -1.84 -4.37 -18.57
CA TRP A 181 -0.46 -3.95 -18.88
C TRP A 181 0.61 -4.73 -18.11
N MET A 182 0.23 -5.47 -17.06
CA MET A 182 1.14 -6.24 -16.22
C MET A 182 2.20 -7.06 -16.97
N PRO A 183 1.87 -7.92 -17.96
CA PRO A 183 2.88 -8.74 -18.62
C PRO A 183 3.91 -7.89 -19.39
N TYR A 184 3.48 -6.76 -19.96
CA TYR A 184 4.39 -5.83 -20.65
C TYR A 184 5.28 -5.09 -19.67
N LEU A 185 4.72 -4.60 -18.56
CA LEU A 185 5.48 -3.94 -17.50
C LEU A 185 6.48 -4.90 -16.84
N PHE A 186 6.10 -6.16 -16.65
CA PHE A 186 6.99 -7.19 -16.12
C PHE A 186 8.19 -7.43 -17.05
N GLY A 187 7.95 -7.55 -18.36
CA GLY A 187 9.03 -7.62 -19.34
C GLY A 187 9.92 -6.37 -19.37
N ALA A 188 9.31 -5.19 -19.27
CA ALA A 188 10.01 -3.91 -19.24
C ALA A 188 10.88 -3.74 -17.98
N LEU A 189 10.42 -4.25 -16.82
CA LEU A 189 11.20 -4.27 -15.59
C LEU A 189 12.45 -5.15 -15.72
N TRP A 190 12.32 -6.35 -16.31
CA TRP A 190 13.48 -7.20 -16.58
C TRP A 190 14.49 -6.53 -17.51
N PHE A 191 14.02 -5.80 -18.52
CA PHE A 191 14.89 -4.99 -19.36
C PHE A 191 15.65 -3.93 -18.54
N LEU A 192 14.97 -3.19 -17.65
CA LEU A 192 15.61 -2.19 -16.78
C LEU A 192 16.66 -2.81 -15.84
N ILE A 193 16.37 -3.99 -15.28
CA ILE A 193 17.28 -4.72 -14.38
C ILE A 193 18.53 -5.18 -15.13
N LEU A 194 18.36 -5.85 -16.28
CA LEU A 194 19.47 -6.35 -17.08
C LEU A 194 20.33 -5.20 -17.62
N PHE A 195 19.70 -4.14 -18.11
CA PHE A 195 20.41 -2.94 -18.55
C PHE A 195 21.13 -2.26 -17.38
N GLY A 196 20.50 -2.16 -16.21
CA GLY A 196 21.11 -1.62 -14.99
C GLY A 196 22.36 -2.41 -14.57
N PHE A 197 22.33 -3.73 -14.70
CA PHE A 197 23.51 -4.58 -14.45
C PHE A 197 24.64 -4.31 -15.45
N VAL A 198 24.32 -4.16 -16.74
CA VAL A 198 25.31 -3.78 -17.76
C VAL A 198 25.89 -2.39 -17.47
N SER A 199 25.04 -1.42 -17.10
CA SER A 199 25.43 -0.05 -16.73
C SER A 199 26.30 0.01 -15.47
N PHE A 200 26.18 -0.97 -14.59
CA PHE A 200 27.08 -1.10 -13.43
C PHE A 200 28.49 -1.56 -13.85
N MET A 201 28.62 -2.40 -14.89
CA MET A 201 29.91 -2.90 -15.35
C MET A 201 30.61 -1.97 -16.36
N LEU A 202 29.84 -1.20 -17.13
CA LEU A 202 30.35 -0.36 -18.21
C LEU A 202 29.91 1.10 -18.02
N PRO A 203 30.85 2.07 -18.01
CA PRO A 203 30.48 3.48 -17.95
C PRO A 203 29.85 3.93 -19.27
N PHE A 204 28.65 4.49 -19.20
CA PHE A 204 27.94 5.08 -20.34
C PHE A 204 28.02 6.61 -20.34
N ASN A 205 27.68 7.24 -21.47
CA ASN A 205 27.65 8.69 -21.58
C ASN A 205 26.37 9.29 -20.96
N SER A 206 26.40 10.61 -20.72
CA SER A 206 25.26 11.34 -20.11
C SER A 206 23.95 11.16 -20.90
N THR A 207 24.01 11.05 -22.22
CA THR A 207 22.82 10.83 -23.08
C THR A 207 22.15 9.48 -22.81
N VAL A 208 22.93 8.41 -22.65
CA VAL A 208 22.39 7.08 -22.35
C VAL A 208 21.76 7.05 -20.96
N GLU A 209 22.37 7.69 -19.96
CA GLU A 209 21.80 7.83 -18.61
C GLU A 209 20.47 8.60 -18.61
N LEU A 210 20.38 9.68 -19.41
CA LEU A 210 19.16 10.45 -19.60
C LEU A 210 18.04 9.59 -20.24
N ILE A 211 18.36 8.85 -21.30
CA ILE A 211 17.40 7.98 -21.99
C ILE A 211 16.93 6.86 -21.05
N TYR A 212 17.86 6.22 -20.33
CA TYR A 212 17.54 5.19 -19.36
C TYR A 212 16.62 5.72 -18.25
N GLY A 213 16.94 6.89 -17.70
CA GLY A 213 16.09 7.57 -16.72
C GLY A 213 14.69 7.86 -17.28
N GLY A 214 14.58 8.36 -18.52
CA GLY A 214 13.30 8.62 -19.17
C GLY A 214 12.45 7.36 -19.37
N ILE A 215 13.06 6.27 -19.85
CA ILE A 215 12.39 4.97 -20.02
C ILE A 215 11.94 4.42 -18.66
N ALA A 216 12.80 4.46 -17.64
CA ALA A 216 12.46 4.04 -16.30
C ALA A 216 11.28 4.85 -15.74
N ALA A 217 11.30 6.18 -15.88
CA ALA A 217 10.21 7.04 -15.41
C ALA A 217 8.87 6.70 -16.07
N LEU A 218 8.85 6.40 -17.37
CA LEU A 218 7.64 5.96 -18.08
C LEU A 218 7.14 4.60 -17.59
N ILE A 219 8.06 3.64 -17.38
CA ILE A 219 7.71 2.30 -16.91
C ILE A 219 7.12 2.36 -15.50
N PHE A 220 7.76 3.05 -14.56
CA PHE A 220 7.25 3.17 -13.19
C PHE A 220 6.00 4.05 -13.11
N SER A 221 5.81 5.01 -14.01
CA SER A 221 4.51 5.68 -14.18
C SER A 221 3.42 4.70 -14.62
N GLY A 222 3.73 3.76 -15.52
CA GLY A 222 2.84 2.67 -15.91
C GLY A 222 2.50 1.74 -14.74
N TYR A 223 3.49 1.36 -13.92
CA TYR A 223 3.26 0.58 -12.70
C TYR A 223 2.33 1.31 -11.73
N ILE A 224 2.52 2.61 -11.47
CA ILE A 224 1.61 3.39 -10.60
C ILE A 224 0.15 3.29 -11.07
N LEU A 225 -0.10 3.35 -12.39
CA LEU A 225 -1.46 3.20 -12.94
C LEU A 225 -2.03 1.80 -12.66
N VAL A 226 -1.24 0.76 -12.92
CA VAL A 226 -1.64 -0.64 -12.70
C VAL A 226 -1.88 -0.91 -11.22
N ASP A 227 -0.92 -0.55 -10.38
CA ASP A 227 -0.93 -0.87 -8.96
C ASP A 227 -2.01 -0.07 -8.23
N THR A 228 -2.26 1.18 -8.62
CA THR A 228 -3.43 1.93 -8.11
C THR A 228 -4.73 1.17 -8.44
N GLN A 229 -4.89 0.66 -9.65
CA GLN A 229 -6.07 -0.14 -10.03
C GLN A 229 -6.16 -1.49 -9.32
N LEU A 230 -5.03 -2.12 -9.02
CA LEU A 230 -4.99 -3.31 -8.19
C LEU A 230 -5.47 -3.03 -6.77
N VAL A 231 -4.98 -1.95 -6.16
CA VAL A 231 -5.40 -1.51 -4.81
C VAL A 231 -6.90 -1.27 -4.77
N MET A 232 -7.49 -0.68 -5.81
CA MET A 232 -8.93 -0.39 -5.80
C MET A 232 -9.84 -1.58 -6.04
N ARG A 233 -9.34 -2.65 -6.69
CA ARG A 233 -10.21 -3.69 -7.25
C ARG A 233 -9.80 -5.13 -6.94
N HIS A 234 -8.52 -5.46 -6.96
CA HIS A 234 -8.06 -6.85 -7.08
C HIS A 234 -7.43 -7.43 -5.83
N TYR A 235 -6.80 -6.60 -4.97
CA TYR A 235 -6.25 -7.11 -3.71
C TYR A 235 -7.35 -7.68 -2.81
N HIS A 236 -6.96 -8.59 -1.91
CA HIS A 236 -7.80 -8.95 -0.77
C HIS A 236 -7.72 -7.87 0.32
N VAL A 237 -8.77 -7.72 1.13
CA VAL A 237 -8.87 -6.68 2.20
C VAL A 237 -7.79 -6.83 3.29
N GLU A 238 -7.13 -7.99 3.37
CA GLU A 238 -6.04 -8.29 4.30
C GLU A 238 -4.64 -8.17 3.67
N GLU A 239 -4.55 -7.74 2.41
CA GLU A 239 -3.30 -7.61 1.68
C GLU A 239 -2.80 -6.16 1.62
N GLU A 240 -3.15 -5.33 2.62
CA GLU A 240 -2.80 -3.90 2.65
C GLU A 240 -1.28 -3.66 2.64
N ILE A 241 -0.53 -4.59 3.24
CA ILE A 241 0.94 -4.53 3.30
C ILE A 241 1.53 -4.75 1.91
N ALA A 242 1.07 -5.78 1.18
CA ALA A 242 1.59 -6.04 -0.16
C ALA A 242 1.27 -4.88 -1.12
N ALA A 243 0.05 -4.38 -1.07
CA ALA A 243 -0.38 -3.19 -1.81
C ALA A 243 0.49 -1.95 -1.52
N SER A 244 0.78 -1.68 -0.24
CA SER A 244 1.63 -0.56 0.17
C SER A 244 3.08 -0.68 -0.32
N ILE A 245 3.65 -1.89 -0.27
CA ILE A 245 5.03 -2.16 -0.74
C ILE A 245 5.15 -1.91 -2.24
N SER A 246 4.20 -2.39 -3.06
CA SER A 246 4.27 -2.21 -4.51
C SER A 246 4.21 -0.72 -4.88
N LEU A 247 3.23 0.03 -4.35
CA LEU A 247 3.15 1.48 -4.57
C LEU A 247 4.38 2.23 -4.05
N TYR A 248 4.96 1.80 -2.92
CA TYR A 248 6.17 2.40 -2.38
C TYR A 248 7.37 2.22 -3.31
N LEU A 249 7.57 1.00 -3.82
CA LEU A 249 8.64 0.71 -4.78
C LEU A 249 8.45 1.47 -6.10
N ASP A 250 7.22 1.60 -6.58
CA ASP A 250 6.93 2.37 -7.78
C ASP A 250 7.32 3.85 -7.63
N ILE A 251 6.94 4.47 -6.50
CA ILE A 251 7.27 5.86 -6.21
C ILE A 251 8.78 6.04 -6.05
N LEU A 252 9.47 5.15 -5.33
CA LEU A 252 10.92 5.24 -5.16
C LEU A 252 11.67 5.10 -6.48
N ASN A 253 11.27 4.14 -7.31
CA ASN A 253 11.93 3.94 -8.60
C ASN A 253 11.65 5.08 -9.58
N LEU A 254 10.42 5.62 -9.58
CA LEU A 254 10.10 6.85 -10.32
C LEU A 254 10.94 8.04 -9.81
N PHE A 255 11.10 8.17 -8.49
CA PHE A 255 11.96 9.19 -7.89
C PHE A 255 13.41 9.05 -8.34
N LEU A 256 14.00 7.86 -8.27
CA LEU A 256 15.37 7.62 -8.72
C LEU A 256 15.55 7.88 -10.22
N ALA A 257 14.54 7.55 -11.03
CA ALA A 257 14.53 7.84 -12.46
C ALA A 257 14.52 9.35 -12.75
N ILE A 258 13.63 10.10 -12.09
CA ILE A 258 13.56 11.57 -12.23
C ILE A 258 14.83 12.24 -11.69
N LEU A 259 15.35 11.77 -10.55
CA LEU A 259 16.60 12.26 -9.96
C LEU A 259 17.77 12.11 -10.96
N ARG A 260 17.87 10.95 -11.62
CA ARG A 260 18.88 10.69 -12.66
C ARG A 260 18.73 11.63 -13.85
N ILE A 261 17.50 11.85 -14.34
CA ILE A 261 17.20 12.77 -15.45
C ILE A 261 17.69 14.19 -15.10
N LEU A 262 17.29 14.72 -13.94
CA LEU A 262 17.64 16.08 -13.54
C LEU A 262 19.14 16.24 -13.30
N ASN A 263 19.80 15.22 -12.73
CA ASN A 263 21.25 15.24 -12.55
C ASN A 263 22.02 15.21 -13.87
N SER A 264 21.58 14.40 -14.84
CA SER A 264 22.19 14.38 -16.19
C SER A 264 22.07 15.73 -16.89
N GLN A 265 20.93 16.42 -16.73
CA GLN A 265 20.72 17.76 -17.30
C GLN A 265 21.55 18.84 -16.61
N SER A 266 21.76 18.75 -15.29
CA SER A 266 22.57 19.71 -14.55
C SER A 266 24.08 19.60 -14.83
N ASN A 267 24.54 18.43 -15.27
CA ASN A 267 25.95 18.15 -15.55
C ASN A 267 26.35 18.35 -17.03
N ASN A 268 25.38 18.63 -17.91
CA ASN A 268 25.60 19.00 -19.33
C ASN A 268 25.54 20.51 -19.51
#